data_AF-A0A525W6S1-F1
#
_entry.id   AF-A0A525W6S1-F1
#
_cell.length_a   1.000
_cell.length_b   1.000
_cell.length_c   1.000
_cell.angle_alpha   90.00
_cell.angle_beta   90.00
_cell.angle_gamma   90.00
#
_symmetry.space_group_name_H-M   'P 1'
#
loop_
_entity.id
_entity.type
_entity.pdbx_description
1 polymer ?
#
loop_
_entity_poly.entity_id
_entity_poly.type
_entity_poly.pdbx_seq_one_letter_code
_entity_poly.pdbx_strand_id
1 'polypeptide(L)'
;MASRLTQARFLDALLKVMDGKHHWAWDHFATGRLTKDQLKVHFQQEYFVYVRDFPVFLARIHGHNPPPSVRRMLAENIYEEDTGGLSLGKSHPELFLTMMEGLGFAAKDFEQIGPLPASRAYRAWLDRVSKQPTWVLGAAALTIFVEGSVKDRKELREPSKPKTAEEIETTIKNHPLVRYHGNSPDCMDLIRAHQLVESGHRHDAYDMVTQNAPSATTQQAILSAVKRSLRLWLTYRDAVAKACGLKKP
;
A
#
# COMPACT_ATOMS: atom_id res chain seq x y z
N MET A 1 -4.38 24.20 24.86
CA MET A 1 -4.71 23.31 23.72
C MET A 1 -3.74 23.62 22.59
N ALA A 2 -3.25 22.62 21.85
CA ALA A 2 -2.34 22.88 20.73
C ALA A 2 -3.09 23.59 19.58
N SER A 3 -2.43 24.52 18.90
CA SER A 3 -2.99 25.23 17.74
C SER A 3 -3.02 24.34 16.49
N ARG A 4 -3.95 24.64 15.58
CA ARG A 4 -4.04 23.98 14.27
C ARG A 4 -2.79 24.33 13.46
N LEU A 5 -2.16 23.33 12.86
CA LEU A 5 -1.04 23.53 11.94
C LEU A 5 -1.56 24.09 10.61
N THR A 6 -0.75 24.93 9.95
CA THR A 6 -0.97 25.27 8.54
C THR A 6 -0.93 24.01 7.69
N GLN A 7 -1.54 24.03 6.50
CA GLN A 7 -1.56 22.88 5.59
C GLN A 7 -0.14 22.37 5.28
N ALA A 8 0.79 23.27 4.97
CA ALA A 8 2.20 22.92 4.72
C ALA A 8 2.88 22.25 5.93
N ARG A 9 2.66 22.76 7.15
CA ARG A 9 3.22 22.16 8.38
C ARG A 9 2.58 20.81 8.70
N PHE A 10 1.30 20.64 8.38
CA PHE A 10 0.59 19.38 8.57
C PHE A 10 1.05 18.32 7.56
N LEU A 11 1.22 18.69 6.29
CA LEU A 11 1.81 17.85 5.24
C LEU A 11 3.21 17.38 5.64
N ASP A 12 4.09 18.29 6.05
CA ASP A 12 5.44 17.92 6.49
C ASP A 12 5.41 16.98 7.72
N ALA A 13 4.46 17.16 8.64
CA ALA A 13 4.28 16.26 9.77
C ALA A 13 3.83 14.85 9.36
N LEU A 14 2.99 14.71 8.32
CA LEU A 14 2.63 13.41 7.74
C LEU A 14 3.83 12.75 7.06
N LEU A 15 4.54 13.51 6.23
CA LEU A 15 5.73 13.03 5.53
C LEU A 15 6.82 12.59 6.51
N LYS A 16 7.01 13.28 7.64
CA LYS A 16 7.93 12.85 8.71
C LYS A 16 7.58 11.48 9.29
N VAL A 17 6.30 11.09 9.30
CA VAL A 17 5.93 9.72 9.69
C VAL A 17 6.25 8.75 8.56
N MET A 18 5.97 9.11 7.30
CA MET A 18 6.24 8.28 6.12
C MET A 18 7.73 8.08 5.82
N ASP A 19 8.58 9.03 6.20
CA ASP A 19 10.05 8.89 6.17
C ASP A 19 10.52 7.69 7.01
N GLY A 20 9.73 7.29 8.02
CA GLY A 20 9.96 6.11 8.84
C GLY A 20 9.40 4.80 8.28
N LYS A 21 8.67 4.81 7.15
CA LYS A 21 8.12 3.61 6.49
C LYS A 21 9.20 2.86 5.70
N HIS A 22 10.22 2.42 6.42
CA HIS A 22 11.30 1.57 5.93
C HIS A 22 11.56 0.46 6.95
N HIS A 23 12.05 -0.69 6.50
CA HIS A 23 12.25 -1.86 7.34
C HIS A 23 13.59 -2.53 7.03
N TRP A 24 14.31 -2.96 8.06
CA TRP A 24 15.68 -3.50 7.95
C TRP A 24 15.77 -4.73 7.03
N ALA A 25 14.69 -5.50 6.89
CA ALA A 25 14.69 -6.69 6.06
C ALA A 25 14.37 -6.41 4.59
N TRP A 26 13.99 -5.17 4.23
CA TRP A 26 13.48 -4.87 2.89
C TRP A 26 14.45 -5.23 1.77
N ASP A 27 15.75 -5.02 1.98
CA ASP A 27 16.79 -5.39 1.01
C ASP A 27 16.82 -6.90 0.73
N HIS A 28 16.44 -7.75 1.67
CA HIS A 28 16.34 -9.20 1.42
C HIS A 28 15.17 -9.54 0.49
N PHE A 29 14.05 -8.83 0.61
CA PHE A 29 12.87 -9.00 -0.25
C PHE A 29 13.04 -8.35 -1.63
N ALA A 30 13.79 -7.25 -1.70
CA ALA A 30 14.07 -6.52 -2.93
C ALA A 30 15.25 -7.09 -3.74
N THR A 31 15.82 -8.23 -3.32
CA THR A 31 16.96 -8.87 -3.98
C THR A 31 16.70 -10.36 -4.17
N GLY A 32 17.65 -11.06 -4.82
CA GLY A 32 17.63 -12.51 -4.99
C GLY A 32 17.98 -13.33 -3.75
N ARG A 33 17.94 -12.75 -2.54
CA ARG A 33 18.45 -13.40 -1.31
C ARG A 33 17.49 -14.40 -0.68
N LEU A 34 16.19 -14.33 -0.97
CA LEU A 34 15.19 -15.23 -0.42
C LEU A 34 14.87 -16.36 -1.39
N THR A 35 14.53 -17.53 -0.86
CA THR A 35 13.94 -18.63 -1.64
C THR A 35 12.48 -18.33 -1.97
N LYS A 36 11.93 -19.03 -2.97
CA LYS A 36 10.50 -18.97 -3.31
C LYS A 36 9.61 -19.29 -2.11
N ASP A 37 9.95 -20.30 -1.30
CA ASP A 37 9.16 -20.64 -0.10
C ASP A 37 9.15 -19.52 0.94
N GLN A 38 10.28 -18.82 1.13
CA GLN A 38 10.33 -17.64 2.00
C GLN A 38 9.51 -16.48 1.43
N LEU A 39 9.55 -16.26 0.11
CA LEU A 39 8.72 -15.26 -0.55
C LEU A 39 7.23 -15.58 -0.46
N LYS A 40 6.86 -16.86 -0.56
CA LYS A 40 5.47 -17.32 -0.38
C LYS A 40 4.92 -16.89 0.96
N VAL A 41 5.68 -17.07 2.05
CA VAL A 41 5.29 -16.59 3.38
C VAL A 41 5.02 -15.09 3.34
N HIS A 42 5.94 -14.28 2.80
CA HIS A 42 5.74 -12.84 2.70
C HIS A 42 4.49 -12.45 1.93
N PHE A 43 4.29 -13.00 0.73
CA PHE A 43 3.18 -12.63 -0.15
C PHE A 43 1.84 -13.11 0.39
N GLN A 44 1.78 -14.28 1.04
CA GLN A 44 0.57 -14.72 1.73
C GLN A 44 0.17 -13.72 2.83
N GLN A 45 1.13 -13.24 3.63
CA GLN A 45 0.80 -12.27 4.67
C GLN A 45 0.37 -10.92 4.08
N GLU A 46 1.03 -10.45 3.01
CA GLU A 46 0.65 -9.22 2.30
C GLU A 46 -0.76 -9.31 1.69
N TYR A 47 -1.05 -10.43 1.03
CA TYR A 47 -2.35 -10.70 0.43
C TYR A 47 -3.47 -10.70 1.47
N PHE A 48 -3.25 -11.37 2.60
CA PHE A 48 -4.19 -11.40 3.72
C PHE A 48 -4.38 -10.04 4.40
N VAL A 49 -3.30 -9.28 4.61
CA VAL A 49 -3.38 -8.06 5.42
C VAL A 49 -4.08 -6.94 4.67
N TYR A 50 -3.76 -6.74 3.38
CA TYR A 50 -4.36 -5.65 2.62
C TYR A 50 -4.73 -5.95 1.18
N VAL A 51 -3.91 -6.66 0.37
CA VAL A 51 -4.15 -6.70 -1.10
C VAL A 51 -5.54 -7.21 -1.43
N ARG A 52 -5.95 -8.36 -0.88
CA ARG A 52 -7.25 -8.98 -1.19
C ARG A 52 -8.44 -8.06 -0.90
N ASP A 53 -8.36 -7.30 0.19
CA ASP A 53 -9.50 -6.55 0.74
C ASP A 53 -9.29 -5.03 0.62
N PHE A 54 -8.31 -4.59 -0.17
CA PHE A 54 -7.97 -3.18 -0.35
C PHE A 54 -9.16 -2.35 -0.89
N PRO A 55 -9.83 -2.74 -1.99
CA PRO A 55 -11.03 -2.05 -2.46
C PRO A 55 -12.15 -2.02 -1.41
N VAL A 56 -12.29 -3.07 -0.59
CA VAL A 56 -13.28 -3.11 0.50
C VAL A 56 -12.97 -2.07 1.58
N PHE A 57 -11.70 -1.83 1.92
CA PHE A 57 -11.34 -0.76 2.85
C PHE A 57 -11.69 0.62 2.30
N LEU A 58 -11.40 0.88 1.02
CA LEU A 58 -11.75 2.13 0.35
C LEU A 58 -13.27 2.33 0.29
N ALA A 59 -14.03 1.27 -0.04
CA ALA A 59 -15.49 1.31 -0.09
C ALA A 59 -16.12 1.66 1.26
N ARG A 60 -15.55 1.20 2.38
CA ARG A 60 -16.01 1.59 3.72
C ARG A 60 -15.81 3.09 3.98
N ILE A 61 -14.66 3.62 3.59
CA ILE A 61 -14.36 5.06 3.71
C ILE A 61 -15.32 5.87 2.83
N HIS A 62 -15.53 5.43 1.58
CA HIS A 62 -16.49 6.03 0.66
C HIS A 62 -17.92 6.00 1.23
N GLY A 63 -18.32 4.89 1.87
CA GLY A 63 -19.63 4.71 2.50
C GLY A 63 -19.92 5.66 3.67
N HIS A 64 -18.89 6.26 4.28
CA HIS A 64 -19.07 7.34 5.27
C HIS A 64 -19.42 8.70 4.63
N ASN A 65 -19.66 8.73 3.31
CA ASN A 65 -20.11 9.89 2.55
C ASN A 65 -19.20 11.13 2.71
N PRO A 66 -17.89 11.03 2.38
CA PRO A 66 -16.99 12.18 2.39
C PRO A 66 -17.43 13.23 1.35
N PRO A 67 -16.80 14.42 1.28
CA PRO A 67 -17.18 15.45 0.30
C PRO A 67 -17.17 14.94 -1.16
N PRO A 68 -17.95 15.55 -2.07
CA PRO A 68 -18.12 15.04 -3.43
C PRO A 68 -16.82 14.78 -4.21
N SER A 69 -15.83 15.67 -4.10
CA SER A 69 -14.51 15.49 -4.75
C SER A 69 -13.79 14.25 -4.24
N VAL A 70 -13.83 14.01 -2.93
CA VAL A 70 -13.24 12.83 -2.29
C VAL A 70 -13.97 11.56 -2.70
N ARG A 71 -15.31 11.58 -2.79
CA ARG A 71 -16.07 10.42 -3.25
C ARG A 71 -15.70 10.03 -4.68
N ARG A 72 -15.54 11.00 -5.58
CA ARG A 72 -15.13 10.72 -6.97
C ARG A 72 -13.77 10.02 -7.00
N MET A 73 -12.78 10.58 -6.32
CA MET A 73 -11.44 9.99 -6.22
C MET A 73 -11.48 8.56 -5.65
N LEU A 74 -12.21 8.35 -4.55
CA LEU A 74 -12.37 7.02 -3.97
C LEU A 74 -13.10 6.05 -4.89
N ALA A 75 -14.13 6.51 -5.62
CA ALA A 75 -14.88 5.67 -6.56
C ALA A 75 -14.02 5.22 -7.75
N GLU A 76 -13.21 6.12 -8.31
CA GLU A 76 -12.25 5.79 -9.37
C GLU A 76 -11.21 4.78 -8.88
N ASN A 77 -10.66 5.01 -7.68
CA ASN A 77 -9.69 4.09 -7.07
C ASN A 77 -10.33 2.71 -6.78
N ILE A 78 -11.53 2.67 -6.20
CA ILE A 78 -12.27 1.41 -5.98
C ILE A 78 -12.53 0.70 -7.31
N TYR A 79 -12.96 1.42 -8.35
CA TYR A 79 -13.23 0.81 -9.66
C TYR A 79 -11.98 0.19 -10.26
N GLU A 80 -10.84 0.88 -10.19
CA GLU A 80 -9.57 0.34 -10.66
C GLU A 80 -9.10 -0.86 -9.83
N GLU A 81 -9.10 -0.76 -8.50
CA GLU A 81 -8.64 -1.83 -7.62
C GLU A 81 -9.50 -3.10 -7.72
N ASP A 82 -10.83 -2.95 -7.83
CA ASP A 82 -11.80 -4.06 -7.78
C ASP A 82 -12.14 -4.63 -9.16
N THR A 83 -11.77 -3.95 -10.25
CA THR A 83 -12.09 -4.39 -11.62
C THR A 83 -10.93 -4.31 -12.62
N GLY A 84 -9.93 -3.47 -12.37
CA GLY A 84 -8.88 -3.13 -13.35
C GLY A 84 -9.39 -2.33 -14.55
N GLY A 85 -10.59 -1.76 -14.45
CA GLY A 85 -11.29 -1.15 -15.58
C GLY A 85 -10.65 0.14 -16.13
N LEU A 86 -9.64 0.71 -15.45
CA LEU A 86 -8.84 1.83 -15.97
C LEU A 86 -7.48 1.37 -16.54
N SER A 87 -7.05 0.15 -16.24
CA SER A 87 -5.77 -0.41 -16.70
C SER A 87 -5.92 -1.70 -17.52
N LEU A 88 -5.70 -2.87 -16.92
CA LEU A 88 -5.49 -4.16 -17.59
C LEU A 88 -6.71 -5.10 -17.51
N GLY A 89 -7.87 -4.58 -17.10
CA GLY A 89 -9.15 -5.30 -17.12
C GLY A 89 -9.26 -6.46 -16.13
N LYS A 90 -8.43 -6.49 -15.09
CA LYS A 90 -8.48 -7.44 -13.97
C LYS A 90 -8.24 -6.71 -12.66
N SER A 91 -8.93 -7.14 -11.60
CA SER A 91 -8.74 -6.54 -10.27
C SER A 91 -7.31 -6.71 -9.78
N HIS A 92 -6.84 -5.80 -8.94
CA HIS A 92 -5.49 -5.87 -8.37
C HIS A 92 -5.26 -7.14 -7.54
N PRO A 93 -6.24 -7.64 -6.75
CA PRO A 93 -6.13 -8.96 -6.13
C PRO A 93 -5.94 -10.11 -7.12
N GLU A 94 -6.62 -10.11 -8.27
CA GLU A 94 -6.44 -11.14 -9.31
C GLU A 94 -5.06 -11.03 -9.97
N LEU A 95 -4.63 -9.81 -10.32
CA LEU A 95 -3.30 -9.57 -10.88
C LEU A 95 -2.19 -10.00 -9.90
N PHE A 96 -2.39 -9.79 -8.60
CA PHE A 96 -1.49 -10.31 -7.57
C PHE A 96 -1.41 -11.84 -7.59
N LEU A 97 -2.55 -12.54 -7.70
CA LEU A 97 -2.55 -14.00 -7.79
C LEU A 97 -1.86 -14.51 -9.06
N THR A 98 -2.07 -13.86 -10.22
CA THR A 98 -1.32 -14.17 -11.45
C THR A 98 0.19 -13.99 -11.26
N MET A 99 0.61 -12.94 -10.54
CA MET A 99 2.03 -12.76 -10.19
C MET A 99 2.56 -13.89 -9.30
N MET A 100 1.74 -14.43 -8.41
CA MET A 100 2.10 -15.58 -7.56
C MET A 100 2.15 -16.89 -8.34
N GLU A 101 1.25 -17.09 -9.30
CA GLU A 101 1.26 -18.24 -10.21
C GLU A 101 2.56 -18.32 -11.02
N GLY A 102 3.06 -17.18 -11.51
CA GLY A 102 4.33 -17.15 -12.22
C GLY A 102 5.55 -17.53 -11.35
N LEU A 103 5.45 -17.41 -10.03
CA LEU A 103 6.45 -17.95 -9.10
C LEU A 103 6.32 -19.47 -8.88
N GLY A 104 5.22 -20.08 -9.35
CA GLY A 104 4.90 -21.49 -9.22
C GLY A 104 3.99 -21.81 -8.03
N PHE A 105 3.31 -20.82 -7.45
CA PHE A 105 2.36 -21.06 -6.36
C PHE A 105 0.97 -21.32 -6.91
N ALA A 106 0.21 -22.18 -6.24
CA ALA A 106 -1.17 -22.47 -6.63
C ALA A 106 -2.13 -21.47 -5.97
N ALA A 107 -3.24 -21.13 -6.64
CA ALA A 107 -4.26 -20.22 -6.08
C ALA A 107 -4.73 -20.64 -4.67
N LYS A 108 -4.90 -21.95 -4.44
CA LYS A 108 -5.27 -22.53 -3.13
C LYS A 108 -4.33 -22.14 -1.98
N ASP A 109 -3.07 -21.81 -2.29
CA ASP A 109 -2.10 -21.35 -1.30
C ASP A 109 -2.48 -19.97 -0.71
N PHE A 110 -3.31 -19.20 -1.41
CA PHE A 110 -3.75 -17.86 -1.02
C PHE A 110 -5.22 -17.81 -0.54
N GLU A 111 -5.97 -18.89 -0.71
CA GLU A 111 -7.33 -19.05 -0.17
C GLU A 111 -7.32 -19.26 1.35
N GLN A 112 -6.46 -20.17 1.82
CA GLN A 112 -6.36 -20.55 3.24
C GLN A 112 -5.01 -20.15 3.82
N ILE A 113 -4.83 -18.84 4.00
CA ILE A 113 -3.61 -18.29 4.60
C ILE A 113 -3.68 -18.47 6.13
N GLY A 114 -2.60 -18.97 6.73
CA GLY A 114 -2.39 -18.91 8.18
C GLY A 114 -1.71 -17.59 8.55
N PRO A 115 -2.44 -16.53 8.95
CA PRO A 115 -1.81 -15.26 9.24
C PRO A 115 -0.98 -15.34 10.53
N LEU A 116 0.12 -14.61 10.58
CA LEU A 116 0.90 -14.43 11.81
C LEU A 116 0.10 -13.59 12.81
N PRO A 117 0.34 -13.72 14.13
CA PRO A 117 -0.31 -12.87 15.13
C PRO A 117 -0.15 -11.37 14.85
N ALA A 118 1.04 -10.93 14.42
CA ALA A 118 1.29 -9.54 14.06
C ALA A 118 0.54 -9.11 12.77
N SER A 119 0.44 -9.99 11.78
CA SER A 119 -0.37 -9.77 10.57
C SER A 119 -1.84 -9.59 10.93
N ARG A 120 -2.40 -10.44 11.80
CA ARG A 120 -3.78 -10.30 12.31
C ARG A 120 -3.97 -8.97 13.04
N ALA A 121 -3.01 -8.58 13.89
CA ALA A 121 -3.10 -7.33 14.64
C ALA A 121 -3.10 -6.10 13.71
N TYR A 122 -2.26 -6.10 12.67
CA TYR A 122 -2.22 -5.02 11.70
C TYR A 122 -3.47 -5.00 10.81
N ARG A 123 -3.90 -6.15 10.28
CA ARG A 123 -5.18 -6.31 9.57
C ARG A 123 -6.36 -5.78 10.38
N ALA A 124 -6.47 -6.19 11.64
CA ALA A 124 -7.55 -5.74 12.53
C ALA A 124 -7.52 -4.22 12.77
N TRP A 125 -6.35 -3.58 12.70
CA TRP A 125 -6.27 -2.12 12.71
C TRP A 125 -6.80 -1.50 11.42
N LEU A 126 -6.44 -2.04 10.25
CA LEU A 126 -6.96 -1.57 8.96
C LEU A 126 -8.49 -1.73 8.88
N ASP A 127 -9.02 -2.85 9.36
CA ASP A 127 -10.47 -3.06 9.48
C ASP A 127 -11.15 -2.04 10.41
N ARG A 128 -10.55 -1.71 11.55
CA ARG A 128 -11.12 -0.74 12.49
C ARG A 128 -11.03 0.69 11.99
N VAL A 129 -9.92 1.08 11.37
CA VAL A 129 -9.69 2.46 10.92
C VAL A 129 -10.51 2.80 9.68
N SER A 130 -10.72 1.83 8.78
CA SER A 130 -11.57 2.00 7.57
C SER A 130 -13.06 2.18 7.90
N LYS A 131 -13.52 1.76 9.09
CA LYS A 131 -14.90 1.88 9.57
C LYS A 131 -15.15 3.10 10.48
N GLN A 132 -14.14 3.96 10.68
CA GLN A 132 -14.30 5.11 11.57
C GLN A 132 -15.22 6.17 10.92
N PRO A 133 -16.22 6.70 11.64
CA PRO A 133 -17.08 7.77 11.12
C PRO A 133 -16.29 9.00 10.66
N THR A 134 -15.17 9.30 11.33
CA THR A 134 -14.21 10.30 10.86
C THR A 134 -13.39 9.70 9.70
N TRP A 135 -14.00 9.67 8.52
CA TRP A 135 -13.50 9.01 7.31
C TRP A 135 -12.05 9.34 6.96
N VAL A 136 -11.61 10.58 7.24
CA VAL A 136 -10.24 11.04 6.91
C VAL A 136 -9.14 10.27 7.66
N LEU A 137 -9.48 9.63 8.79
CA LEU A 137 -8.56 8.71 9.49
C LEU A 137 -8.32 7.44 8.67
N GLY A 138 -9.39 6.87 8.10
CA GLY A 138 -9.32 5.74 7.19
C GLY A 138 -8.58 6.13 5.92
N ALA A 139 -8.96 7.24 5.28
CA ALA A 139 -8.31 7.73 4.07
C ALA A 139 -6.79 7.89 4.27
N ALA A 140 -6.35 8.56 5.34
CA ALA A 140 -4.93 8.70 5.63
C ALA A 140 -4.22 7.36 5.92
N ALA A 141 -4.88 6.42 6.58
CA ALA A 141 -4.29 5.11 6.86
C ALA A 141 -4.16 4.25 5.59
N LEU A 142 -5.08 4.35 4.64
CA LEU A 142 -5.11 3.49 3.45
C LEU A 142 -4.39 4.16 2.26
N THR A 143 -4.76 5.37 1.87
CA THR A 143 -4.23 6.01 0.64
C THR A 143 -2.88 6.70 0.85
N ILE A 144 -2.61 7.23 2.04
CA ILE A 144 -1.27 7.74 2.38
C ILE A 144 -0.40 6.59 2.87
N PHE A 145 -0.79 5.90 3.95
CA PHE A 145 0.12 4.97 4.59
C PHE A 145 0.24 3.61 3.88
N VAL A 146 -0.84 2.91 3.53
CA VAL A 146 -0.75 1.58 2.90
C VAL A 146 -0.16 1.69 1.50
N GLU A 147 -0.77 2.50 0.62
CA GLU A 147 -0.30 2.69 -0.77
C GLU A 147 1.04 3.43 -0.87
N GLY A 148 1.32 4.37 0.05
CA GLY A 148 2.51 5.23 -0.05
C GLY A 148 3.81 4.53 0.33
N SER A 149 4.91 5.26 0.22
CA SER A 149 6.23 4.74 0.56
C SER A 149 7.12 5.82 1.17
N VAL A 150 8.34 5.42 1.57
CA VAL A 150 9.40 6.36 1.96
C VAL A 150 9.78 7.34 0.83
N LYS A 151 9.39 7.06 -0.42
CA LYS A 151 9.66 7.92 -1.59
C LYS A 151 8.67 9.07 -1.74
N ASP A 152 7.54 9.06 -1.00
CA ASP A 152 6.46 10.04 -1.16
C ASP A 152 6.95 11.48 -1.05
N ARG A 153 7.87 11.78 -0.12
CA ARG A 153 8.44 13.14 0.02
C ARG A 153 9.17 13.59 -1.25
N LYS A 154 9.90 12.68 -1.91
CA LYS A 154 10.58 12.97 -3.16
C LYS A 154 9.56 13.15 -4.27
N GLU A 155 8.60 12.21 -4.40
CA GLU A 155 7.55 12.26 -5.41
C GLU A 155 6.73 13.56 -5.34
N LEU A 156 6.39 14.04 -4.14
CA LEU A 156 5.66 15.29 -3.98
C LEU A 156 6.46 16.54 -4.41
N ARG A 157 7.79 16.50 -4.29
CA ARG A 157 8.70 17.60 -4.67
C ARG A 157 9.09 17.54 -6.15
N GLU A 158 9.30 16.34 -6.65
CA GLU A 158 9.80 16.01 -7.99
C GLU A 158 8.84 14.97 -8.59
N PRO A 159 7.65 15.38 -9.06
CA PRO A 159 6.66 14.45 -9.57
C PRO A 159 7.22 13.64 -10.75
N SER A 160 7.05 12.32 -10.70
CA SER A 160 7.42 11.43 -11.78
C SER A 160 6.55 11.72 -13.00
N LYS A 161 7.18 11.73 -14.18
CA LYS A 161 6.44 11.80 -15.44
C LYS A 161 5.79 10.45 -15.74
N PRO A 162 4.66 10.42 -16.46
CA PRO A 162 4.12 9.18 -17.00
C PRO A 162 5.20 8.42 -17.77
N LYS A 163 5.35 7.13 -17.48
CA LYS A 163 6.35 6.27 -18.13
C LYS A 163 5.83 5.81 -19.49
N THR A 164 6.73 5.73 -20.46
CA THR A 164 6.48 5.07 -21.74
C THR A 164 6.37 3.55 -21.56
N ALA A 165 5.75 2.87 -22.52
CA ALA A 165 5.66 1.40 -22.52
C ALA A 165 7.05 0.73 -22.41
N GLU A 166 8.07 1.29 -23.08
CA GLU A 166 9.43 0.76 -23.03
C GLU A 166 10.08 0.90 -21.64
N GLU A 167 9.86 2.03 -20.96
CA GLU A 167 10.33 2.25 -19.58
C GLU A 167 9.62 1.33 -18.57
N ILE A 168 8.32 1.07 -18.79
CA ILE A 168 7.57 0.10 -18.00
C ILE A 168 8.16 -1.30 -18.19
N GLU A 169 8.32 -1.78 -19.42
CA GLU A 169 8.90 -3.10 -19.68
C GLU A 169 10.35 -3.22 -19.17
N THR A 170 11.11 -2.13 -19.21
CA THR A 170 12.45 -2.06 -18.61
C THR A 170 12.37 -2.24 -17.09
N THR A 171 11.38 -1.63 -16.44
CA THR A 171 11.10 -1.81 -15.00
C THR A 171 10.72 -3.27 -14.70
N ILE A 172 9.88 -3.90 -15.51
CA ILE A 172 9.45 -5.29 -15.35
C ILE A 172 10.65 -6.25 -15.47
N LYS A 173 11.48 -6.11 -16.52
CA LYS A 173 12.67 -6.95 -16.72
C LYS A 173 13.66 -6.86 -15.56
N ASN A 174 13.76 -5.69 -14.93
CA ASN A 174 14.64 -5.44 -13.79
C ASN A 174 13.99 -5.78 -12.44
N HIS A 175 12.71 -6.14 -12.40
CA HIS A 175 12.02 -6.46 -11.16
C HIS A 175 12.65 -7.69 -10.48
N PRO A 176 12.87 -7.69 -9.15
CA PRO A 176 13.55 -8.78 -8.46
C PRO A 176 12.92 -10.16 -8.68
N LEU A 177 11.58 -10.24 -8.76
CA LEU A 177 10.88 -11.50 -9.05
C LEU A 177 11.22 -12.07 -10.42
N VAL A 178 11.38 -11.23 -11.43
CA VAL A 178 11.78 -11.64 -12.78
C VAL A 178 13.27 -11.98 -12.79
N ARG A 179 14.10 -11.03 -12.36
CA ARG A 179 15.56 -11.11 -12.48
C ARG A 179 16.19 -12.23 -11.66
N TYR A 180 15.68 -12.49 -10.46
CA TYR A 180 16.32 -13.40 -9.51
C TYR A 180 15.49 -14.64 -9.20
N HIS A 181 14.17 -14.57 -9.32
CA HIS A 181 13.28 -15.67 -8.93
C HIS A 181 12.63 -16.38 -10.11
N GLY A 182 12.98 -15.98 -11.34
CA GLY A 182 12.53 -16.60 -12.58
C GLY A 182 11.05 -16.44 -12.85
N ASN A 183 10.41 -15.41 -12.28
CA ASN A 183 9.02 -15.10 -12.59
C ASN A 183 8.89 -14.70 -14.06
N SER A 184 7.85 -15.18 -14.74
CA SER A 184 7.58 -14.73 -16.12
C SER A 184 7.23 -13.24 -16.12
N PRO A 185 7.83 -12.42 -17.02
CA PRO A 185 7.39 -11.04 -17.24
C PRO A 185 5.90 -10.93 -17.57
N ASP A 186 5.30 -11.96 -18.17
CA ASP A 186 3.87 -11.97 -18.53
C ASP A 186 2.97 -12.06 -17.28
N CYS A 187 3.51 -12.50 -16.14
CA CYS A 187 2.80 -12.55 -14.87
C CYS A 187 2.93 -11.26 -14.06
N MET A 188 3.54 -10.20 -14.61
CA MET A 188 3.89 -8.97 -13.87
C MET A 188 2.91 -7.81 -14.11
N ASP A 189 1.69 -8.11 -14.55
CA ASP A 189 0.68 -7.12 -14.89
C ASP A 189 0.25 -6.24 -13.71
N LEU A 190 0.30 -6.75 -12.47
CA LEU A 190 0.08 -5.89 -11.29
C LEU A 190 1.09 -4.74 -11.24
N ILE A 191 2.37 -5.04 -11.51
CA ILE A 191 3.41 -4.01 -11.53
C ILE A 191 3.20 -3.07 -12.70
N ARG A 192 2.81 -3.57 -13.88
CA ARG A 192 2.46 -2.72 -15.03
C ARG A 192 1.30 -1.77 -14.70
N ALA A 193 0.22 -2.28 -14.10
CA ALA A 193 -0.93 -1.49 -13.70
C ALA A 193 -0.51 -0.34 -12.77
N HIS A 194 0.28 -0.63 -11.72
CA HIS A 194 0.82 0.40 -10.85
C HIS A 194 1.65 1.44 -11.62
N GLN A 195 2.52 1.03 -12.55
CA GLN A 195 3.35 1.96 -13.32
C GLN A 195 2.56 2.88 -14.26
N LEU A 196 1.40 2.45 -14.76
CA LEU A 196 0.53 3.24 -15.64
C LEU A 196 -0.17 4.38 -14.90
N VAL A 197 -0.42 4.20 -13.59
CA VAL A 197 -1.24 5.12 -12.78
C VAL A 197 -0.45 5.81 -11.65
N GLU A 198 0.84 5.51 -11.48
CA GLU A 198 1.65 6.03 -10.36
C GLU A 198 1.82 7.56 -10.38
N SER A 199 1.88 8.18 -11.57
CA SER A 199 2.11 9.62 -11.71
C SER A 199 0.88 10.43 -11.28
N GLY A 200 1.02 11.27 -10.26
CA GLY A 200 -0.02 12.20 -9.79
C GLY A 200 -0.93 11.66 -8.67
N HIS A 201 -1.18 10.34 -8.61
CA HIS A 201 -2.03 9.73 -7.59
C HIS A 201 -1.56 9.99 -6.15
N ARG A 202 -0.25 10.17 -5.97
CA ARG A 202 0.32 10.49 -4.64
C ARG A 202 -0.10 11.89 -4.17
N HIS A 203 -0.05 12.92 -5.03
CA HIS A 203 -0.47 14.28 -4.67
C HIS A 203 -1.93 14.31 -4.24
N ASP A 204 -2.79 13.66 -5.01
CA ASP A 204 -4.23 13.56 -4.74
C ASP A 204 -4.52 12.97 -3.36
N ALA A 205 -3.80 11.91 -2.96
CA ALA A 205 -3.95 11.30 -1.65
C ALA A 205 -3.60 12.26 -0.49
N TYR A 206 -2.49 13.01 -0.61
CA TYR A 206 -2.09 13.98 0.41
C TYR A 206 -3.00 15.22 0.43
N ASP A 207 -3.43 15.71 -0.72
CA ASP A 207 -4.35 16.84 -0.83
C ASP A 207 -5.72 16.49 -0.24
N MET A 208 -6.26 15.32 -0.57
CA MET A 208 -7.49 14.80 0.03
C MET A 208 -7.44 14.87 1.57
N VAL A 209 -6.36 14.39 2.19
CA VAL A 209 -6.25 14.34 3.66
C VAL A 209 -5.98 15.72 4.25
N THR A 210 -5.07 16.49 3.66
CA THR A 210 -4.62 17.77 4.24
C THR A 210 -5.67 18.88 4.10
N GLN A 211 -6.45 18.88 3.03
CA GLN A 211 -7.56 19.81 2.82
C GLN A 211 -8.78 19.47 3.71
N ASN A 212 -8.91 18.22 4.16
CA ASN A 212 -10.03 17.75 4.99
C ASN A 212 -9.67 17.56 6.48
N ALA A 213 -8.70 18.33 6.98
CA ALA A 213 -8.30 18.36 8.39
C ALA A 213 -8.59 19.74 9.04
N PRO A 214 -9.86 20.04 9.40
CA PRO A 214 -10.31 21.39 9.73
C PRO A 214 -9.87 21.89 11.11
N SER A 215 -9.47 21.00 12.02
CA SER A 215 -9.13 21.35 13.41
C SER A 215 -7.80 20.75 13.87
N ALA A 216 -7.22 21.34 14.93
CA ALA A 216 -6.03 20.78 15.57
C ALA A 216 -6.25 19.35 16.07
N THR A 217 -7.44 19.08 16.63
CA THR A 217 -7.84 17.75 17.11
C THR A 217 -7.90 16.75 15.96
N THR A 218 -8.49 17.11 14.82
CA THR A 218 -8.55 16.24 13.63
C THR A 218 -7.15 15.97 13.08
N GLN A 219 -6.30 17.00 12.96
CA GLN A 219 -4.90 16.83 12.53
C GLN A 219 -4.12 15.87 13.45
N GLN A 220 -4.28 16.02 14.77
CA GLN A 220 -3.65 15.11 15.75
C GLN A 220 -4.18 13.68 15.65
N ALA A 221 -5.48 13.50 15.43
CA ALA A 221 -6.08 12.19 15.25
C ALA A 221 -5.55 11.51 13.98
N ILE A 222 -5.45 12.23 12.86
CA ILE A 222 -4.87 11.73 11.61
C ILE A 222 -3.40 11.32 11.82
N LEU A 223 -2.57 12.21 12.39
CA LEU A 223 -1.16 11.88 12.67
C LEU A 223 -1.04 10.66 13.60
N SER A 224 -1.92 10.54 14.58
CA SER A 224 -1.94 9.40 15.50
C SER A 224 -2.32 8.11 14.79
N ALA A 225 -3.27 8.16 13.85
CA ALA A 225 -3.65 7.03 13.02
C ALA A 225 -2.48 6.57 12.12
N VAL A 226 -1.83 7.50 11.39
CA VAL A 226 -0.68 7.18 10.53
C VAL A 226 0.50 6.66 11.34
N LYS A 227 0.82 7.27 12.50
CA LYS A 227 1.86 6.76 13.43
C LYS A 227 1.53 5.37 13.96
N ARG A 228 0.26 5.08 14.23
CA ARG A 228 -0.18 3.74 14.67
C ARG A 228 -0.05 2.73 13.53
N SER A 229 -0.42 3.09 12.31
CA SER A 229 -0.19 2.26 11.12
C SER A 229 1.28 1.94 10.96
N LEU A 230 2.18 2.92 11.09
CA LEU A 230 3.63 2.70 11.03
C LEU A 230 4.11 1.69 12.07
N ARG A 231 3.75 1.86 13.35
CA ARG A 231 4.18 0.94 14.42
C ARG A 231 3.70 -0.49 14.16
N LEU A 232 2.42 -0.66 13.80
CA LEU A 232 1.85 -1.98 13.54
C LEU A 232 2.45 -2.60 12.28
N TRP A 233 2.69 -1.81 11.24
CA TRP A 233 3.36 -2.26 10.03
C TRP A 233 4.79 -2.73 10.31
N LEU A 234 5.57 -1.99 11.11
CA LEU A 234 6.91 -2.41 11.51
C LEU A 234 6.89 -3.74 12.29
N THR A 235 5.97 -3.90 13.25
CA THR A 235 5.81 -5.17 13.99
C THR A 235 5.39 -6.32 13.08
N TYR A 236 4.48 -6.04 12.14
CA TYR A 236 4.08 -6.98 11.09
C TYR A 236 5.28 -7.41 10.22
N ARG A 237 6.07 -6.46 9.73
CA ARG A 237 7.26 -6.73 8.90
C ARG A 237 8.35 -7.47 9.67
N ASP A 238 8.55 -7.18 10.95
CA ASP A 238 9.45 -7.95 11.82
C ASP A 238 9.00 -9.42 11.92
N ALA A 239 7.70 -9.67 12.12
CA ALA A 239 7.16 -11.01 12.20
C ALA A 239 7.30 -11.77 10.86
N VAL A 240 7.04 -11.10 9.73
CA VAL A 240 7.25 -11.68 8.39
C VAL A 240 8.73 -12.02 8.18
N ALA A 241 9.64 -11.08 8.44
CA ALA A 241 11.08 -11.32 8.30
C ALA A 241 11.55 -12.53 9.14
N LYS A 242 11.09 -12.62 10.40
CA LYS A 242 11.36 -13.77 11.27
C LYS A 242 10.77 -15.08 10.71
N ALA A 243 9.55 -15.06 10.19
CA ALA A 243 8.91 -16.23 9.60
C ALA A 243 9.62 -16.68 8.31
N CYS A 244 10.24 -15.76 7.58
CA CYS A 244 11.14 -16.04 6.46
C CYS A 244 12.55 -16.48 6.93
N GLY A 245 12.81 -16.65 8.24
CA GLY A 245 14.11 -17.09 8.77
C GLY A 245 15.20 -16.01 8.77
N LEU A 246 14.86 -14.74 8.53
CA LEU A 246 15.82 -13.64 8.60
C LEU A 246 16.12 -13.28 10.06
N LYS A 247 17.38 -12.95 10.34
CA LYS A 247 17.82 -12.46 11.64
C LYS A 247 18.05 -10.97 11.55
N LYS A 248 17.57 -10.23 12.55
CA LYS A 248 17.87 -8.81 12.68
C LYS A 248 19.39 -8.68 12.88
N PRO A 249 20.07 -7.79 12.14
CA PRO A 249 21.48 -7.51 12.34
C PRO A 249 21.76 -6.98 13.75
#